data_AF-A0A2R4N447-F1
#
_entry.id   AF-A0A2R4N447-F1
#
_cell.length_a   1.000
_cell.length_b   1.000
_cell.length_c   1.000
_cell.angle_alpha   90.00
_cell.angle_beta   90.00
_cell.angle_gamma   90.00
#
_symmetry.space_group_name_H-M   'P 1'
#
loop_
_entity.id
_entity.type
_entity.pdbx_description
1 polymer ?
#
loop_
_entity_poly.entity_id
_entity_poly.type
_entity_poly.pdbx_seq_one_letter_code
_entity_poly.pdbx_strand_id
1 'polypeptide(L)'
;MAIIPQIKLFEWTEIQTIGDLVRLRLVLDYMPDEELMRTLERNRGKGRNDYPVRAIWNSILAGIVFQHESVEKLRRELARNGQLRELCGFNEQVPSPWAYTRFLKALMKQEKLIDEMFDKMVKQLSEMLPDFGKNLAMDSKAISSFAKHKNKKGERDGRRDTDADYGRKEYRGVYENGKAWEKIVKWFGYKLHLIVDATYELPIIFSLTKASESDIKEGHRMLERMEEKQPEILKRAETMVADRGYDDTKLITKCWDKYRIKPVIDIRNLWRDGEKTRLLTNYKNVAYNYKGNVYCYCPETGTQREMSNGGFEKDRGTLKKLCPAKRYGIKCQGMEQCSVSQGIRIPLAENRRIFTPIDRASYKWEKEYKKRTAVERVNSRLDVSFGFEQHTIRGMAKMKLRCGLALCVMLAMAIGRIRENQAEKMRSLVA
;
A
#
# COMPACT_ATOMS: atom_id res chain seq x y z
N MET A 1 -0.95 52.34 32.58
CA MET A 1 -1.32 50.98 32.12
C MET A 1 -1.33 51.00 30.61
N ALA A 2 -0.39 50.30 29.96
CA ALA A 2 -0.43 50.15 28.51
C ALA A 2 -1.58 49.20 28.16
N ILE A 3 -2.64 49.74 27.56
CA ILE A 3 -3.69 48.94 26.93
C ILE A 3 -3.02 48.27 25.73
N ILE A 4 -2.75 46.96 25.82
CA ILE A 4 -2.34 46.16 24.68
C ILE A 4 -3.61 45.93 23.85
N PRO A 5 -3.76 46.53 22.66
CA PRO A 5 -4.90 46.25 21.81
C PRO A 5 -4.84 44.77 21.43
N GLN A 6 -5.96 44.09 21.35
CA GLN A 6 -6.02 42.76 20.75
C GLN A 6 -5.70 42.93 19.25
N ILE A 7 -4.43 42.75 18.88
CA ILE A 7 -3.87 43.12 17.56
C ILE A 7 -4.32 42.19 16.43
N LYS A 8 -4.94 41.03 16.71
CA LYS A 8 -5.40 40.10 15.66
C LYS A 8 -6.68 39.36 16.05
N LEU A 9 -7.65 39.34 15.14
CA LEU A 9 -8.71 38.32 15.11
C LEU A 9 -8.12 37.06 14.48
N PHE A 10 -7.92 36.02 15.30
CA PHE A 10 -7.47 34.66 14.96
C PHE A 10 -6.09 34.56 14.30
N GLU A 11 -5.11 34.04 15.04
CA GLU A 11 -3.83 33.65 14.44
C GLU A 11 -3.96 32.32 13.67
N TRP A 12 -3.20 32.16 12.58
CA TRP A 12 -3.19 30.93 11.76
C TRP A 12 -2.87 29.66 12.59
N THR A 13 -2.11 29.83 13.67
CA THR A 13 -1.80 28.81 14.68
C THR A 13 -3.03 28.38 15.47
N GLU A 14 -3.95 29.29 15.78
CA GLU A 14 -5.22 28.99 16.45
C GLU A 14 -6.16 28.24 15.50
N ILE A 15 -6.22 28.62 14.22
CA ILE A 15 -7.03 27.93 13.19
C ILE A 15 -6.50 26.52 12.93
N GLN A 16 -5.18 26.32 12.82
CA GLN A 16 -4.58 24.98 12.72
C GLN A 16 -4.84 24.15 13.97
N THR A 17 -4.71 24.74 15.17
CA THR A 17 -4.96 24.04 16.43
C THR A 17 -6.43 23.60 16.54
N ILE A 18 -7.38 24.46 16.15
CA ILE A 18 -8.81 24.11 16.08
C ILE A 18 -9.04 22.98 15.07
N GLY A 19 -8.42 23.08 13.89
CA GLY A 19 -8.49 22.02 12.88
C GLY A 19 -7.95 20.68 13.37
N ASP A 20 -6.84 20.68 14.08
CA ASP A 20 -6.18 19.49 14.60
C ASP A 20 -6.95 18.84 15.75
N LEU A 21 -7.59 19.65 16.60
CA LEU A 21 -8.50 19.17 17.64
C LEU A 21 -9.74 18.51 17.02
N VAL A 22 -10.29 19.07 15.94
CA VAL A 22 -11.39 18.43 15.18
C VAL A 22 -10.93 17.11 14.55
N ARG A 23 -9.72 17.07 13.97
CA ARG A 23 -9.12 15.83 13.45
C ARG A 23 -8.94 14.78 14.55
N LEU A 24 -8.50 15.20 15.74
CA LEU A 24 -8.34 14.29 16.87
C LEU A 24 -9.69 13.77 17.35
N ARG A 25 -10.70 14.63 17.50
CA ARG A 25 -12.07 14.22 17.85
C ARG A 25 -12.58 13.13 16.89
N LEU A 26 -12.43 13.33 15.58
CA LEU A 26 -12.78 12.30 14.58
C LEU A 26 -12.09 10.96 14.87
N VAL A 27 -10.80 10.98 15.19
CA VAL A 27 -10.07 9.76 15.50
C VAL A 27 -10.60 9.12 16.78
N LEU A 28 -10.81 9.89 17.85
CA LEU A 28 -11.28 9.37 19.14
C LEU A 28 -12.69 8.78 19.06
N ASP A 29 -13.59 9.41 18.29
CA ASP A 29 -14.99 8.97 18.18
C ASP A 29 -15.16 7.70 17.34
N TYR A 30 -14.29 7.49 16.34
CA TYR A 30 -14.44 6.43 15.34
C TYR A 30 -13.38 5.33 15.42
N MET A 31 -12.40 5.41 16.33
CA MET A 31 -11.45 4.34 16.60
C MET A 31 -12.12 3.20 17.39
N PRO A 32 -12.08 1.94 16.90
CA PRO A 32 -12.72 0.81 17.59
C PRO A 32 -11.83 0.22 18.70
N ASP A 33 -11.33 1.05 19.62
CA ASP A 33 -10.30 0.69 20.62
C ASP A 33 -10.84 0.15 21.95
N GLU A 34 -12.16 0.05 22.13
CA GLU A 34 -12.79 -0.32 23.41
C GLU A 34 -12.26 -1.65 23.98
N GLU A 35 -12.08 -2.66 23.12
CA GLU A 35 -11.56 -3.96 23.52
C GLU A 35 -10.09 -3.90 23.99
N LEU A 36 -9.28 -3.08 23.30
CA LEU A 36 -7.91 -2.80 23.70
C LEU A 36 -7.88 -2.06 25.04
N MET A 37 -8.73 -1.04 25.21
CA MET A 37 -8.80 -0.24 26.44
C MET A 37 -9.19 -1.10 27.64
N ARG A 38 -10.26 -1.90 27.53
CA ARG A 38 -10.66 -2.83 28.60
C ARG A 38 -9.57 -3.83 28.96
N THR A 39 -8.79 -4.29 27.98
CA THR A 39 -7.69 -5.22 28.21
C THR A 39 -6.54 -4.55 28.95
N LEU A 40 -6.16 -3.33 28.58
CA LEU A 40 -5.13 -2.55 29.25
C LEU A 40 -5.55 -2.14 30.67
N GLU A 41 -6.81 -1.76 30.88
CA GLU A 41 -7.38 -1.43 32.19
C GLU A 41 -7.39 -2.63 33.13
N ARG A 42 -7.80 -3.81 32.64
CA ARG A 42 -7.71 -5.07 33.40
C ARG A 42 -6.26 -5.41 33.78
N ASN A 43 -5.33 -5.27 32.84
CA ASN A 43 -3.90 -5.50 33.10
C ASN A 43 -3.29 -4.52 34.10
N ARG A 44 -3.78 -3.28 34.16
CA ARG A 44 -3.37 -2.29 35.17
C ARG A 44 -3.83 -2.70 36.57
N GLY A 45 -5.04 -3.27 36.69
CA GLY A 45 -5.66 -3.63 37.96
C GLY A 45 -5.85 -2.42 38.88
N LYS A 46 -5.57 -2.60 40.18
CA LYS A 46 -5.75 -1.61 41.26
C LYS A 46 -4.50 -0.74 41.53
N GLY A 47 -3.53 -0.70 40.63
CA GLY A 47 -2.34 0.16 40.79
C GLY A 47 -2.68 1.66 40.78
N ARG A 48 -1.70 2.50 41.12
CA ARG A 48 -1.83 3.97 41.05
C ARG A 48 -2.38 4.40 39.68
N ASN A 49 -3.38 5.27 39.70
CA ASN A 49 -4.08 5.76 38.51
C ASN A 49 -3.84 7.25 38.28
N ASP A 50 -2.60 7.70 38.52
CA ASP A 50 -2.18 9.10 38.31
C ASP A 50 -2.46 9.55 36.86
N TYR A 51 -2.39 8.60 35.92
CA TYR A 51 -2.72 8.80 34.50
C TYR A 51 -3.65 7.68 34.03
N PRO A 52 -4.94 7.98 33.74
CA PRO A 52 -5.88 6.99 33.22
C PRO A 52 -5.40 6.35 31.90
N VAL A 53 -5.69 5.05 31.73
CA VAL A 53 -5.29 4.27 30.53
C VAL A 53 -5.76 4.96 29.24
N ARG A 54 -7.05 5.31 29.20
CA ARG A 54 -7.66 6.00 28.06
C ARG A 54 -7.04 7.36 27.79
N ALA A 55 -6.66 8.09 28.84
CA ALA A 55 -6.04 9.40 28.67
C ALA A 55 -4.64 9.32 28.02
N ILE A 56 -3.81 8.35 28.45
CA ILE A 56 -2.52 8.09 27.79
C ILE A 56 -2.73 7.58 26.36
N TRP A 57 -3.74 6.74 26.12
CA TRP A 57 -4.07 6.25 24.79
C TRP A 57 -4.47 7.39 23.84
N ASN A 58 -5.42 8.23 24.25
CA ASN A 58 -5.88 9.38 23.49
C ASN A 58 -4.73 10.34 23.18
N SER A 59 -3.80 10.54 24.11
CA SER A 59 -2.63 11.39 23.87
C SER A 59 -1.62 10.78 22.90
N ILE A 60 -1.49 9.45 22.84
CA ILE A 60 -0.69 8.78 21.81
C ILE A 60 -1.33 8.98 20.43
N LEU A 61 -2.65 8.85 20.33
CA LEU A 61 -3.38 9.14 19.09
C LEU A 61 -3.22 10.62 18.69
N ALA A 62 -3.33 11.54 19.64
CA ALA A 62 -3.05 12.95 19.43
C ALA A 62 -1.64 13.18 18.88
N GLY A 63 -0.63 12.52 19.45
CA GLY A 63 0.74 12.60 18.95
C GLY A 63 0.91 12.14 17.51
N ILE A 64 0.05 11.24 17.01
CA ILE A 64 0.00 10.85 15.60
C ILE A 64 -0.71 11.92 14.76
N VAL A 65 -1.89 12.37 15.19
CA VAL A 65 -2.71 13.37 14.48
C VAL A 65 -1.96 14.70 14.32
N PHE A 66 -1.30 15.16 15.38
CA PHE A 66 -0.51 16.39 15.46
C PHE A 66 0.93 16.19 14.95
N GLN A 67 1.26 14.99 14.45
CA GLN A 67 2.54 14.67 13.80
C GLN A 67 3.77 14.93 14.70
N HIS A 68 3.63 14.68 16.00
CA HIS A 68 4.75 14.82 16.93
C HIS A 68 5.77 13.69 16.74
N GLU A 69 7.01 14.06 16.37
CA GLU A 69 8.11 13.13 16.12
C GLU A 69 8.57 12.34 17.37
N SER A 70 8.25 12.82 18.57
CA SER A 70 8.67 12.18 19.82
C SER A 70 7.69 12.41 20.97
N VAL A 71 7.77 11.54 21.97
CA VAL A 71 7.03 11.67 23.23
C VAL A 71 7.32 13.01 23.91
N GLU A 72 8.56 13.51 23.88
CA GLU A 72 8.88 14.80 24.50
C GLU A 72 8.24 15.99 23.78
N LYS A 73 8.13 15.94 22.44
CA LYS A 73 7.38 16.96 21.68
C LYS A 73 5.90 16.93 22.06
N LEU A 74 5.28 15.75 22.12
CA LEU A 74 3.90 15.58 22.59
C LEU A 74 3.71 16.09 24.02
N ARG A 75 4.64 15.79 24.94
CA ARG A 75 4.58 16.27 26.33
C ARG A 75 4.66 17.79 26.43
N ARG A 76 5.51 18.43 25.62
CA ARG A 76 5.59 19.89 25.55
C ARG A 76 4.30 20.51 25.03
N GLU A 77 3.68 19.89 24.02
CA GLU A 77 2.39 20.33 23.51
C GLU A 77 1.29 20.17 24.56
N LEU A 78 1.19 19.00 25.19
CA LEU A 78 0.28 18.76 26.31
C LEU A 78 0.50 19.75 27.45
N ALA A 79 1.72 20.22 27.73
CA ALA A 79 1.96 21.23 28.76
C ALA A 79 1.40 22.61 28.40
N ARG A 80 1.42 22.96 27.11
CA ARG A 80 1.02 24.28 26.61
C ARG A 80 -0.47 24.35 26.25
N ASN A 81 -1.04 23.23 25.80
CA ASN A 81 -2.38 23.17 25.23
C ASN A 81 -3.36 22.52 26.21
N GLY A 82 -4.13 23.36 26.92
CA GLY A 82 -5.15 22.90 27.88
C GLY A 82 -6.30 22.14 27.24
N GLN A 83 -6.76 22.58 26.07
CA GLN A 83 -7.84 21.93 25.31
C GLN A 83 -7.44 20.53 24.86
N LEU A 84 -6.19 20.35 24.40
CA LEU A 84 -5.67 19.04 24.04
C LEU A 84 -5.64 18.09 25.25
N ARG A 85 -5.23 18.60 26.44
CA ARG A 85 -5.24 17.78 27.66
C ARG A 85 -6.65 17.35 28.04
N GLU A 86 -7.60 18.28 27.99
CA GLU A 86 -9.00 18.01 28.30
C GLU A 86 -9.59 16.99 27.31
N LEU A 87 -9.37 17.17 26.01
CA LEU A 87 -9.81 16.25 24.97
C LEU A 87 -9.18 14.86 25.12
N CYS A 88 -7.93 14.77 25.59
CA CYS A 88 -7.32 13.49 25.94
C CYS A 88 -7.93 12.89 27.21
N GLY A 89 -8.46 13.69 28.13
CA GLY A 89 -9.00 13.24 29.43
C GLY A 89 -8.00 13.35 30.59
N PHE A 90 -7.07 14.32 30.54
CA PHE A 90 -6.17 14.62 31.67
C PHE A 90 -6.72 15.73 32.57
N ASN A 91 -6.67 15.50 33.89
CA ASN A 91 -6.98 16.51 34.90
C ASN A 91 -5.75 17.37 35.18
N GLU A 92 -5.42 18.29 34.26
CA GLU A 92 -4.31 19.26 34.29
C GLU A 92 -2.88 18.71 34.29
N GLN A 93 -2.69 17.43 34.60
CA GLN A 93 -1.37 16.81 34.66
C GLN A 93 -0.85 16.38 33.29
N VAL A 94 0.45 16.56 33.08
CA VAL A 94 1.16 16.04 31.89
C VAL A 94 1.85 14.73 32.26
N PRO A 95 1.56 13.60 31.58
CA PRO A 95 2.19 12.33 31.89
C PRO A 95 3.72 12.40 31.81
N SER A 96 4.38 11.68 32.73
CA SER A 96 5.84 11.57 32.72
C SER A 96 6.34 10.75 31.51
N PRO A 97 7.60 10.90 31.07
CA PRO A 97 8.17 10.11 29.97
C PRO A 97 8.11 8.60 30.23
N TRP A 98 8.22 8.23 31.51
CA TRP A 98 8.18 6.84 31.94
C TRP A 98 6.76 6.24 31.85
N ALA A 99 5.72 7.06 32.01
CA ALA A 99 4.34 6.63 31.78
C ALA A 99 4.14 6.17 30.33
N TYR A 100 4.57 6.99 29.35
CA TYR A 100 4.56 6.62 27.93
C TYR A 100 5.40 5.38 27.63
N THR A 101 6.61 5.30 28.20
CA THR A 101 7.49 4.15 27.98
C THR A 101 6.84 2.84 28.44
N ARG A 102 6.19 2.83 29.61
CA ARG A 102 5.46 1.65 30.10
C ARG A 102 4.23 1.35 29.25
N PHE A 103 3.48 2.38 28.86
CA PHE A 103 2.27 2.22 28.07
C PHE A 103 2.56 1.65 26.68
N LEU A 104 3.59 2.16 25.98
CA LEU A 104 4.03 1.62 24.69
C LEU A 104 4.51 0.16 24.82
N LYS A 105 5.16 -0.21 25.93
CA LYS A 105 5.49 -1.61 26.22
C LYS A 105 4.25 -2.48 26.42
N ALA A 106 3.21 -1.96 27.04
CA ALA A 106 1.94 -2.67 27.18
C ALA A 106 1.24 -2.83 25.82
N LEU A 107 1.20 -1.78 24.99
CA LEU A 107 0.64 -1.82 23.64
C LEU A 107 1.35 -2.83 22.74
N MET A 108 2.69 -2.90 22.78
CA MET A 108 3.44 -3.90 22.00
C MET A 108 3.07 -5.35 22.35
N LYS A 109 2.57 -5.62 23.57
CA LYS A 109 2.06 -6.95 23.95
C LYS A 109 0.65 -7.22 23.41
N GLN A 110 -0.06 -6.19 22.96
CA GLN A 110 -1.42 -6.25 22.44
C GLN A 110 -1.47 -6.09 20.92
N GLU A 111 -0.40 -6.47 20.22
CA GLU A 111 -0.26 -6.39 18.76
C GLU A 111 -1.48 -6.94 18.02
N LYS A 112 -1.99 -8.09 18.46
CA LYS A 112 -3.17 -8.73 17.87
C LYS A 112 -4.42 -7.84 17.94
N LEU A 113 -4.65 -7.17 19.07
CA LEU A 113 -5.81 -6.28 19.24
C LEU A 113 -5.70 -5.06 18.32
N ILE A 114 -4.49 -4.55 18.08
CA ILE A 114 -4.27 -3.43 17.15
C ILE A 114 -4.52 -3.88 15.71
N ASP A 115 -4.03 -5.06 15.33
CA ASP A 115 -4.32 -5.65 14.01
C ASP A 115 -5.84 -5.89 13.84
N GLU A 116 -6.54 -6.34 14.89
CA GLU A 116 -8.00 -6.50 14.88
C GLU A 116 -8.76 -5.17 14.80
N MET A 117 -8.27 -4.10 15.43
CA MET A 117 -8.83 -2.75 15.29
C MET A 117 -8.75 -2.29 13.82
N PHE A 118 -7.59 -2.49 13.19
CA PHE A 118 -7.40 -2.20 11.78
C PHE A 118 -8.38 -3.00 10.91
N ASP A 119 -8.48 -4.31 11.12
CA ASP A 119 -9.40 -5.18 10.38
C ASP A 119 -10.88 -4.75 10.52
N LYS A 120 -11.30 -4.35 11.73
CA LYS A 120 -12.66 -3.82 12.00
C LYS A 120 -12.93 -2.54 11.21
N MET A 121 -11.95 -1.65 11.08
CA MET A 121 -12.11 -0.40 10.31
C MET A 121 -12.16 -0.66 8.80
N VAL A 122 -11.31 -1.57 8.30
CA VAL A 122 -11.34 -2.01 6.89
C VAL A 122 -12.72 -2.60 6.55
N LYS A 123 -13.28 -3.42 7.43
CA LYS A 123 -14.62 -3.97 7.28
C LYS A 123 -15.69 -2.87 7.23
N GLN A 124 -15.67 -1.92 8.18
CA GLN A 124 -16.60 -0.79 8.19
C GLN A 124 -16.55 0.03 6.89
N LEU A 125 -15.34 0.29 6.37
CA LEU A 125 -15.17 0.98 5.09
C LEU A 125 -15.74 0.16 3.92
N SER A 126 -15.59 -1.17 3.94
CA SER A 126 -16.14 -2.05 2.90
C SER A 126 -17.68 -2.06 2.85
N GLU A 127 -18.32 -1.77 3.98
CA GLU A 127 -19.77 -1.64 4.14
C GLU A 127 -20.27 -0.25 3.71
N MET A 128 -19.51 0.81 4.04
CA MET A 128 -19.86 2.20 3.68
C MET A 128 -19.55 2.57 2.22
N LEU A 129 -18.56 1.92 1.61
CA LEU A 129 -18.07 2.23 0.26
C LEU A 129 -18.22 0.99 -0.65
N PRO A 130 -19.25 0.94 -1.52
CA PRO A 130 -19.53 -0.23 -2.35
C PRO A 130 -18.39 -0.66 -3.28
N ASP A 131 -17.60 0.29 -3.79
CA ASP A 131 -16.46 0.00 -4.68
C ASP A 131 -15.14 -0.22 -3.92
N PHE A 132 -15.13 -0.12 -2.58
CA PHE A 132 -13.90 -0.33 -1.79
C PHE A 132 -13.46 -1.79 -1.89
N GLY A 133 -12.21 -2.01 -2.28
CA GLY A 133 -11.63 -3.31 -2.56
C GLY A 133 -11.67 -3.77 -4.01
N LYS A 134 -12.38 -3.05 -4.89
CA LYS A 134 -12.58 -3.47 -6.28
C LYS A 134 -11.30 -3.40 -7.11
N ASN A 135 -10.51 -2.36 -6.90
CA ASN A 135 -9.21 -2.18 -7.55
C ASN A 135 -8.14 -2.17 -6.48
N LEU A 136 -7.28 -3.17 -6.48
CA LEU A 136 -6.21 -3.31 -5.50
C LEU A 136 -4.88 -2.83 -6.08
N ALA A 137 -4.09 -2.17 -5.26
CA ALA A 137 -2.70 -1.85 -5.57
C ALA A 137 -1.77 -2.37 -4.47
N MET A 138 -0.70 -3.07 -4.85
CA MET A 138 0.28 -3.66 -3.95
C MET A 138 1.65 -3.05 -4.21
N ASP A 139 2.32 -2.65 -3.13
CA ASP A 139 3.70 -2.19 -3.14
C ASP A 139 4.34 -2.39 -1.77
N SER A 140 5.67 -2.34 -1.74
CA SER A 140 6.44 -2.36 -0.51
C SER A 140 7.28 -1.10 -0.37
N LYS A 141 7.39 -0.66 0.88
CA LYS A 141 8.08 0.56 1.25
C LYS A 141 9.23 0.27 2.19
N ALA A 142 10.42 0.76 1.81
CA ALA A 142 11.57 0.79 2.69
C ALA A 142 11.33 1.75 3.86
N ILE A 143 11.53 1.28 5.09
CA ILE A 143 11.54 2.11 6.29
C ILE A 143 12.90 1.95 6.97
N SER A 144 13.68 3.02 7.01
CA SER A 144 15.00 3.00 7.65
C SER A 144 14.86 2.82 9.17
N SER A 145 15.78 2.10 9.80
CA SER A 145 15.90 2.14 11.25
C SER A 145 16.53 3.46 11.68
N PHE A 146 16.23 3.92 12.89
CA PHE A 146 17.02 5.00 13.50
C PHE A 146 18.43 4.53 13.92
N ALA A 147 18.72 3.24 13.87
CA ALA A 147 20.09 2.73 13.91
C ALA A 147 20.73 2.80 12.50
N LYS A 148 22.00 3.22 12.41
CA LYS A 148 22.71 3.36 11.12
C LYS A 148 23.19 2.03 10.53
N HIS A 149 23.46 1.04 11.38
CA HIS A 149 23.96 -0.27 11.00
C HIS A 149 23.69 -1.28 12.11
N LYS A 150 23.87 -2.58 11.80
CA LYS A 150 23.80 -3.65 12.78
C LYS A 150 24.84 -3.41 13.88
N ASN A 151 24.43 -3.49 15.15
CA ASN A 151 25.35 -3.37 16.27
C ASN A 151 26.16 -4.67 16.42
N LYS A 152 27.47 -4.58 16.72
CA LYS A 152 28.36 -5.73 16.94
C LYS A 152 27.97 -6.52 18.21
N LYS A 153 27.35 -5.85 19.18
CA LYS A 153 26.87 -6.47 20.43
C LYS A 153 25.38 -6.81 20.30
N GLY A 154 25.05 -8.10 20.31
CA GLY A 154 23.71 -8.63 20.02
C GLY A 154 22.70 -8.63 21.19
N GLU A 155 23.13 -8.26 22.40
CA GLU A 155 22.24 -8.22 23.57
C GLU A 155 21.11 -7.21 23.41
N ARG A 156 19.89 -7.64 23.76
CA ARG A 156 18.67 -6.83 23.71
C ARG A 156 18.58 -5.93 24.94
N ASP A 157 19.02 -4.68 24.82
CA ASP A 157 18.90 -3.64 25.87
C ASP A 157 17.67 -2.73 25.69
N GLY A 158 16.85 -2.97 24.64
CA GLY A 158 15.69 -2.16 24.28
C GLY A 158 16.01 -0.80 23.65
N ARG A 159 17.29 -0.42 23.55
CA ARG A 159 17.81 0.80 22.93
C ARG A 159 18.40 0.54 21.54
N ARG A 160 18.84 -0.69 21.28
CA ARG A 160 19.42 -1.12 20.00
C ARG A 160 18.37 -1.67 19.04
N ASP A 161 18.72 -1.65 17.76
CA ASP A 161 17.97 -2.33 16.73
C ASP A 161 18.68 -3.63 16.35
N THR A 162 18.29 -4.74 16.98
CA THR A 162 18.87 -6.07 16.75
C THR A 162 18.09 -6.89 15.72
N ASP A 163 16.89 -6.45 15.36
CA ASP A 163 16.01 -7.15 14.43
C ASP A 163 16.16 -6.65 12.98
N ALA A 164 16.53 -5.37 12.79
CA ALA A 164 16.74 -4.76 11.49
C ALA A 164 17.90 -5.39 10.71
N ASP A 165 17.77 -5.39 9.38
CA ASP A 165 18.80 -5.85 8.45
C ASP A 165 18.86 -4.98 7.20
N TYR A 166 19.64 -5.41 6.21
CA TYR A 166 19.86 -4.65 4.98
C TYR A 166 18.90 -5.07 3.88
N GLY A 167 18.22 -4.09 3.31
CA GLY A 167 17.48 -4.20 2.05
C GLY A 167 18.29 -3.64 0.89
N ARG A 168 18.01 -4.15 -0.31
CA ARG A 168 18.57 -3.68 -1.58
C ARG A 168 17.44 -3.64 -2.62
N LYS A 169 17.22 -2.49 -3.24
CA LYS A 169 16.31 -2.33 -4.39
C LYS A 169 17.10 -1.80 -5.57
N GLU A 170 17.06 -2.53 -6.68
CA GLU A 170 17.74 -2.16 -7.92
C GLU A 170 16.72 -1.63 -8.91
N TYR A 171 16.93 -0.40 -9.35
CA TYR A 171 16.17 0.21 -10.41
C TYR A 171 17.03 0.15 -11.66
N ARG A 172 16.53 -0.54 -12.68
CA ARG A 172 17.15 -0.58 -14.01
C ARG A 172 16.17 -0.06 -15.04
N GLY A 173 16.66 0.79 -15.93
CA GLY A 173 15.88 1.37 -17.02
C GLY A 173 16.76 1.67 -18.21
N VAL A 174 16.13 2.16 -19.28
CA VAL A 174 16.81 2.66 -20.46
C VAL A 174 16.28 4.09 -20.66
N TYR A 175 17.18 5.06 -20.74
CA TYR A 175 16.85 6.44 -21.07
C TYR A 175 16.26 6.53 -22.49
N GLU A 176 15.56 7.62 -22.81
CA GLU A 176 15.00 7.85 -24.15
C GLU A 176 16.08 7.82 -25.25
N ASN A 177 17.32 8.16 -24.91
CA ASN A 177 18.49 8.08 -25.79
C ASN A 177 19.08 6.66 -25.95
N GLY A 178 18.42 5.63 -25.41
CA GLY A 178 18.86 4.23 -25.51
C GLY A 178 19.92 3.80 -24.48
N LYS A 179 20.40 4.70 -23.61
CA LYS A 179 21.41 4.36 -22.59
C LYS A 179 20.76 3.66 -21.40
N ALA A 180 21.25 2.46 -21.06
CA ALA A 180 20.83 1.77 -19.84
C ALA A 180 21.33 2.51 -18.58
N TRP A 181 20.50 2.57 -17.54
CA TRP A 181 20.87 3.07 -16.23
C TRP A 181 20.51 2.10 -15.13
N GLU A 182 21.31 2.12 -14.07
CA GLU A 182 21.11 1.34 -12.87
C GLU A 182 21.25 2.24 -11.64
N LYS A 183 20.28 2.19 -10.73
CA LYS A 183 20.33 2.82 -9.41
C LYS A 183 20.10 1.75 -8.36
N ILE A 184 21.11 1.55 -7.50
CA ILE A 184 21.01 0.62 -6.38
C ILE A 184 20.73 1.44 -5.12
N VAL A 185 19.58 1.19 -4.51
CA VAL A 185 19.22 1.76 -3.20
C VAL A 185 19.42 0.69 -2.15
N LYS A 186 20.24 0.96 -1.15
CA LYS A 186 20.43 0.09 0.02
C LYS A 186 19.97 0.84 1.27
N TRP A 187 19.31 0.16 2.18
CA TRP A 187 18.91 0.73 3.47
C TRP A 187 19.04 -0.31 4.58
N PHE A 188 19.26 0.16 5.80
CA PHE A 188 19.23 -0.66 7.00
C PHE A 188 17.93 -0.39 7.75
N GLY A 189 17.12 -1.41 7.99
CA GLY A 189 15.83 -1.23 8.64
C GLY A 189 14.83 -2.33 8.32
N TYR A 190 13.66 -1.91 7.90
CA TYR A 190 12.48 -2.74 7.70
C TYR A 190 11.83 -2.45 6.35
N LYS A 191 10.79 -3.22 6.06
CA LYS A 191 9.97 -3.05 4.88
C LYS A 191 8.49 -3.18 5.27
N LEU A 192 7.70 -2.18 4.93
CA LEU A 192 6.25 -2.19 5.10
C LEU A 192 5.61 -2.55 3.76
N HIS A 193 4.90 -3.66 3.72
CA HIS A 193 4.15 -4.12 2.56
C HIS A 193 2.69 -3.71 2.71
N LEU A 194 2.08 -3.23 1.64
CA LEU A 194 0.72 -2.73 1.62
C LEU A 194 -0.06 -3.34 0.45
N ILE A 195 -1.31 -3.71 0.70
CA ILE A 195 -2.36 -3.74 -0.32
C ILE A 195 -3.35 -2.65 0.06
N VAL A 196 -3.66 -1.78 -0.90
CA VAL A 196 -4.55 -0.64 -0.73
C VAL A 196 -5.67 -0.68 -1.75
N ASP A 197 -6.79 -0.03 -1.45
CA ASP A 197 -7.79 0.30 -2.46
C ASP A 197 -7.26 1.42 -3.35
N ALA A 198 -7.26 1.20 -4.66
CA ALA A 198 -6.70 2.13 -5.63
C ALA A 198 -7.67 3.26 -6.04
N THR A 199 -8.92 3.24 -5.55
CA THR A 199 -9.95 4.24 -5.84
C THR A 199 -10.00 5.30 -4.74
N TYR A 200 -10.17 4.86 -3.50
CA TYR A 200 -10.27 5.68 -2.30
C TYR A 200 -8.91 5.90 -1.63
N GLU A 201 -7.88 5.16 -2.04
CA GLU A 201 -6.51 5.28 -1.53
C GLU A 201 -6.45 5.04 -0.03
N LEU A 202 -7.08 3.95 0.43
CA LEU A 202 -7.08 3.55 1.84
C LEU A 202 -6.49 2.14 1.97
N PRO A 203 -5.71 1.87 3.04
CA PRO A 203 -5.09 0.56 3.26
C PRO A 203 -6.14 -0.52 3.54
N ILE A 204 -5.94 -1.71 2.98
CA ILE A 204 -6.79 -2.89 3.19
C ILE A 204 -6.07 -3.92 4.04
N ILE A 205 -4.77 -4.12 3.81
CA ILE A 205 -3.95 -5.02 4.61
C ILE A 205 -2.48 -4.56 4.54
N PHE A 206 -1.75 -4.78 5.64
CA PHE A 206 -0.35 -4.44 5.73
C PHE A 206 0.47 -5.54 6.40
N SER A 207 1.78 -5.51 6.21
CA SER A 207 2.72 -6.38 6.92
C SER A 207 4.06 -5.68 7.06
N LEU A 208 4.66 -5.74 8.26
CA LEU A 208 6.02 -5.25 8.48
C LEU A 208 7.00 -6.42 8.55
N THR A 209 8.02 -6.39 7.71
CA THR A 209 9.06 -7.41 7.63
C THR A 209 10.44 -6.78 7.82
N LYS A 210 11.45 -7.64 7.95
CA LYS A 210 12.85 -7.23 7.78
C LYS A 210 13.07 -6.68 6.36
N ALA A 211 14.09 -5.84 6.18
CA ALA A 211 14.37 -5.20 4.89
C ALA A 211 14.79 -6.20 3.80
N SER A 212 15.41 -7.32 4.20
CA SER A 212 15.83 -8.41 3.29
C SER A 212 14.68 -9.29 2.78
N GLU A 213 13.48 -9.20 3.37
CA GLU A 213 12.36 -10.07 3.01
C GLU A 213 11.87 -9.80 1.58
N SER A 214 11.47 -10.88 0.89
CA SER A 214 11.08 -10.82 -0.53
C SER A 214 9.66 -10.26 -0.69
N ASP A 215 9.53 -9.28 -1.59
CA ASP A 215 8.24 -8.67 -1.96
C ASP A 215 7.24 -9.72 -2.47
N ILE A 216 7.70 -10.64 -3.33
CA ILE A 216 6.85 -11.71 -3.90
C ILE A 216 6.35 -12.65 -2.80
N LYS A 217 7.23 -13.09 -1.89
CA LYS A 217 6.85 -14.00 -0.81
C LYS A 217 5.84 -13.36 0.13
N GLU A 218 6.05 -12.09 0.48
CA GLU A 218 5.13 -11.39 1.36
C GLU A 218 3.81 -11.05 0.64
N GLY A 219 3.84 -10.70 -0.65
CA GLY A 219 2.63 -10.49 -1.46
C GLY A 219 1.71 -11.71 -1.50
N HIS A 220 2.28 -12.92 -1.57
CA HIS A 220 1.51 -14.16 -1.42
C HIS A 220 0.87 -14.30 -0.04
N ARG A 221 1.64 -14.07 1.04
CA ARG A 221 1.14 -14.13 2.42
C ARG A 221 0.05 -13.10 2.67
N MET A 222 0.16 -11.91 2.09
CA MET A 222 -0.84 -10.85 2.23
C MET A 222 -2.16 -11.21 1.54
N LEU A 223 -2.13 -11.86 0.36
CA LEU A 223 -3.35 -12.37 -0.27
C LEU A 223 -4.03 -13.47 0.56
N GLU A 224 -3.24 -14.38 1.13
CA GLU A 224 -3.74 -15.44 2.02
C GLU A 224 -4.36 -14.86 3.30
N ARG A 225 -3.69 -13.89 3.93
CA ARG A 225 -4.26 -13.18 5.07
C ARG A 225 -5.51 -12.38 4.71
N MET A 226 -5.58 -11.80 3.52
CA MET A 226 -6.77 -11.10 3.04
C MET A 226 -7.93 -12.06 2.83
N GLU A 227 -7.68 -13.30 2.38
CA GLU A 227 -8.69 -14.37 2.31
C GLU A 227 -9.25 -14.73 3.69
N GLU A 228 -8.40 -14.77 4.72
CA GLU A 228 -8.80 -15.07 6.10
C GLU A 228 -9.54 -13.90 6.78
N LYS A 229 -9.04 -12.68 6.62
CA LYS A 229 -9.48 -11.50 7.39
C LYS A 229 -10.52 -10.65 6.68
N GLN A 230 -10.45 -10.57 5.36
CA GLN A 230 -11.27 -9.68 4.53
C GLN A 230 -11.83 -10.43 3.29
N PRO A 231 -12.48 -11.61 3.46
CA PRO A 231 -12.90 -12.45 2.34
C PRO A 231 -13.85 -11.75 1.37
N GLU A 232 -14.74 -10.88 1.86
CA GLU A 232 -15.70 -10.15 1.02
C GLU A 232 -15.02 -9.13 0.11
N ILE A 233 -13.98 -8.46 0.60
CA ILE A 233 -13.14 -7.55 -0.21
C ILE A 233 -12.42 -8.36 -1.28
N LEU A 234 -11.87 -9.52 -0.92
CA LEU A 234 -11.15 -10.38 -1.86
C LEU A 234 -12.07 -10.95 -2.97
N LYS A 235 -13.31 -11.32 -2.64
CA LYS A 235 -14.33 -11.75 -3.62
C LYS A 235 -14.73 -10.64 -4.58
N ARG A 236 -14.76 -9.39 -4.11
CA ARG A 236 -15.11 -8.20 -4.91
C ARG A 236 -13.98 -7.72 -5.80
N ALA A 237 -12.73 -8.02 -5.46
CA ALA A 237 -11.56 -7.54 -6.16
C ALA A 237 -11.56 -7.96 -7.64
N GLU A 238 -11.43 -6.99 -8.53
CA GLU A 238 -11.40 -7.21 -9.99
C GLU A 238 -9.98 -7.13 -10.54
N THR A 239 -9.16 -6.23 -10.01
CA THR A 239 -7.80 -5.98 -10.48
C THR A 239 -6.81 -5.91 -9.32
N MET A 240 -5.59 -6.40 -9.55
CA MET A 240 -4.45 -6.26 -8.64
C MET A 240 -3.29 -5.67 -9.42
N VAL A 241 -2.93 -4.43 -9.11
CA VAL A 241 -1.83 -3.70 -9.75
C VAL A 241 -0.60 -3.77 -8.86
N ALA A 242 0.55 -4.10 -9.44
CA ALA A 242 1.82 -4.11 -8.70
C ALA A 242 3.01 -3.76 -9.60
N ASP A 243 4.12 -3.38 -8.98
CA ASP A 243 5.35 -3.10 -9.70
C ASP A 243 6.01 -4.37 -10.26
N ARG A 244 7.02 -4.17 -11.09
CA ARG A 244 7.81 -5.24 -11.72
C ARG A 244 8.53 -6.16 -10.72
N GLY A 245 8.67 -5.76 -9.46
CA GLY A 245 9.20 -6.60 -8.39
C GLY A 245 8.29 -7.77 -8.03
N TYR A 246 6.99 -7.65 -8.29
CA TYR A 246 5.98 -8.69 -8.05
C TYR A 246 5.73 -9.61 -9.25
N ASP A 247 6.53 -9.48 -10.31
CA ASP A 247 6.41 -10.26 -11.53
C ASP A 247 6.79 -11.73 -11.32
N ASP A 248 5.86 -12.52 -10.82
CA ASP A 248 6.00 -13.94 -10.51
C ASP A 248 4.84 -14.75 -11.09
N THR A 249 5.17 -15.84 -11.78
CA THR A 249 4.17 -16.70 -12.42
C THR A 249 3.18 -17.30 -11.42
N LYS A 250 3.63 -17.67 -10.22
CA LYS A 250 2.74 -18.25 -9.19
C LYS A 250 1.82 -17.19 -8.63
N LEU A 251 2.28 -15.97 -8.41
CA LEU A 251 1.45 -14.86 -7.95
C LEU A 251 0.38 -14.50 -8.99
N ILE A 252 0.79 -14.32 -10.25
CA ILE A 252 -0.12 -14.04 -11.38
C ILE A 252 -1.17 -15.14 -11.52
N THR A 253 -0.75 -16.41 -11.43
CA THR A 253 -1.61 -17.58 -11.49
C THR A 253 -2.56 -17.61 -10.29
N LYS A 254 -2.08 -17.37 -9.07
CA LYS A 254 -2.90 -17.34 -7.85
C LYS A 254 -3.97 -16.26 -7.93
N CYS A 255 -3.64 -15.05 -8.38
CA CYS A 255 -4.61 -13.96 -8.57
C CYS A 255 -5.77 -14.38 -9.47
N TRP A 256 -5.50 -14.93 -10.66
CA TRP A 256 -6.56 -15.27 -11.60
C TRP A 256 -7.25 -16.60 -11.29
N ASP A 257 -6.48 -17.65 -11.01
CA ASP A 257 -7.02 -19.01 -10.94
C ASP A 257 -7.74 -19.29 -9.64
N LYS A 258 -7.25 -18.72 -8.53
CA LYS A 258 -7.86 -18.87 -7.21
C LYS A 258 -8.86 -17.74 -6.93
N TYR A 259 -8.44 -16.49 -7.11
CA TYR A 259 -9.21 -15.34 -6.66
C TYR A 259 -10.01 -14.63 -7.76
N ARG A 260 -9.85 -15.01 -9.03
CA ARG A 260 -10.47 -14.35 -10.19
C ARG A 260 -10.14 -12.86 -10.31
N ILE A 261 -9.04 -12.43 -9.68
CA ILE A 261 -8.49 -11.08 -9.74
C ILE A 261 -7.58 -10.99 -10.96
N LYS A 262 -7.76 -9.97 -11.80
CA LYS A 262 -6.95 -9.75 -13.00
C LYS A 262 -5.62 -9.10 -12.61
N PRO A 263 -4.47 -9.78 -12.75
CA PRO A 263 -3.18 -9.22 -12.38
C PRO A 263 -2.73 -8.20 -13.44
N VAL A 264 -2.35 -7.02 -12.98
CA VAL A 264 -1.78 -5.93 -13.79
C VAL A 264 -0.39 -5.60 -13.23
N ILE A 265 0.54 -6.53 -13.44
CA ILE A 265 1.90 -6.50 -12.89
C ILE A 265 2.88 -6.27 -14.02
N ASP A 266 3.70 -5.21 -13.94
CA ASP A 266 4.73 -4.94 -14.96
C ASP A 266 5.73 -6.10 -15.08
N ILE A 267 6.27 -6.32 -16.28
CA ILE A 267 7.01 -7.54 -16.62
C ILE A 267 8.51 -7.29 -16.75
N ARG A 268 9.31 -8.19 -16.16
CA ARG A 268 10.77 -8.20 -16.35
C ARG A 268 11.12 -8.73 -17.74
N ASN A 269 12.18 -8.23 -18.36
CA ASN A 269 12.74 -8.94 -19.51
C ASN A 269 13.65 -10.07 -18.98
N LEU A 270 13.29 -11.31 -19.27
CA LEU A 270 14.08 -12.51 -18.90
C LEU A 270 14.60 -13.26 -20.14
N TRP A 271 14.45 -12.66 -21.32
CA TRP A 271 14.91 -13.25 -22.57
C TRP A 271 16.39 -12.94 -22.79
N ARG A 272 17.05 -13.73 -23.64
CA ARG A 272 18.47 -13.52 -23.95
C ARG A 272 18.66 -12.23 -24.74
N ASP A 273 19.80 -11.58 -24.59
CA ASP A 273 20.12 -10.36 -25.33
C ASP A 273 20.01 -10.60 -26.85
N GLY A 274 19.31 -9.70 -27.54
CA GLY A 274 19.01 -9.81 -28.97
C GLY A 274 17.72 -10.55 -29.33
N GLU A 275 17.14 -11.33 -28.41
CA GLU A 275 15.88 -12.04 -28.65
C GLU A 275 14.68 -11.07 -28.56
N LYS A 276 14.16 -10.62 -29.71
CA LYS A 276 13.05 -9.65 -29.78
C LYS A 276 11.68 -10.31 -29.71
N THR A 277 11.54 -11.48 -30.32
CA THR A 277 10.26 -12.19 -30.49
C THR A 277 10.46 -13.70 -30.40
N ARG A 278 9.45 -14.42 -29.93
CA ARG A 278 9.36 -15.89 -29.97
C ARG A 278 8.17 -16.32 -30.80
N LEU A 279 8.34 -17.41 -31.56
CA LEU A 279 7.25 -18.02 -32.31
C LEU A 279 6.17 -18.51 -31.34
N LEU A 280 4.91 -18.23 -31.66
CA LEU A 280 3.77 -18.71 -30.89
C LEU A 280 3.54 -20.20 -31.19
N THR A 281 3.34 -21.01 -30.16
CA THR A 281 3.15 -22.46 -30.33
C THR A 281 2.02 -22.77 -31.31
N ASN A 282 2.23 -23.74 -32.20
CA ASN A 282 1.33 -24.17 -33.28
C ASN A 282 1.13 -23.18 -34.44
N TYR A 283 1.88 -22.08 -34.50
CA TYR A 283 1.83 -21.14 -35.62
C TYR A 283 3.19 -21.03 -36.30
N LYS A 284 3.19 -20.87 -37.63
CA LYS A 284 4.42 -20.67 -38.43
C LYS A 284 4.75 -19.20 -38.69
N ASN A 285 3.75 -18.32 -38.60
CA ASN A 285 3.85 -16.92 -38.97
C ASN A 285 3.33 -15.96 -37.88
N VAL A 286 3.25 -16.42 -36.63
CA VAL A 286 2.85 -15.58 -35.49
C VAL A 286 3.93 -15.63 -34.43
N ALA A 287 4.37 -14.47 -33.97
CA ALA A 287 5.33 -14.35 -32.88
C ALA A 287 4.83 -13.36 -31.82
N TYR A 288 5.40 -13.40 -30.64
CA TYR A 288 5.11 -12.44 -29.57
C TYR A 288 6.40 -11.95 -28.94
N ASN A 289 6.36 -10.78 -28.29
CA ASN A 289 7.48 -10.27 -27.49
C ASN A 289 7.26 -10.53 -25.99
N TYR A 290 8.27 -10.26 -25.17
CA TYR A 290 8.16 -10.45 -23.72
C TYR A 290 7.09 -9.56 -23.05
N LYS A 291 6.67 -8.46 -23.70
CA LYS A 291 5.60 -7.57 -23.22
C LYS A 291 4.20 -8.06 -23.59
N GLY A 292 4.06 -9.10 -24.39
CA GLY A 292 2.77 -9.65 -24.82
C GLY A 292 2.16 -9.00 -26.06
N ASN A 293 2.91 -8.13 -26.76
CA ASN A 293 2.54 -7.75 -28.13
C ASN A 293 2.66 -8.99 -29.02
N VAL A 294 1.68 -9.20 -29.89
CA VAL A 294 1.61 -10.34 -30.80
C VAL A 294 1.66 -9.82 -32.21
N TYR A 295 2.50 -10.42 -33.03
CA TYR A 295 2.75 -10.03 -34.40
C TYR A 295 2.42 -11.17 -35.34
N CYS A 296 1.79 -10.85 -36.48
CA CYS A 296 1.69 -11.75 -37.61
C CYS A 296 2.71 -11.34 -38.69
N TYR A 297 3.25 -12.32 -39.39
CA TYR A 297 4.11 -12.14 -40.55
C TYR A 297 3.34 -12.55 -41.80
N CYS A 298 3.36 -11.68 -42.81
CA CYS A 298 2.78 -12.00 -44.11
C CYS A 298 3.44 -13.27 -44.67
N PRO A 299 2.69 -14.33 -45.02
CA PRO A 299 3.29 -15.56 -45.56
C PRO A 299 4.05 -15.36 -46.88
N GLU A 300 3.69 -14.32 -47.64
CA GLU A 300 4.27 -14.00 -48.95
C GLU A 300 5.47 -13.07 -48.85
N THR A 301 5.36 -11.98 -48.08
CA THR A 301 6.37 -10.90 -48.04
C THR A 301 7.22 -10.89 -46.77
N GLY A 302 6.84 -11.67 -45.76
CA GLY A 302 7.46 -11.59 -44.42
C GLY A 302 7.15 -10.30 -43.65
N THR A 303 6.31 -9.39 -44.18
CA THR A 303 6.02 -8.12 -43.50
C THR A 303 5.37 -8.36 -42.13
N GLN A 304 6.05 -7.90 -41.07
CA GLN A 304 5.58 -7.95 -39.69
C GLN A 304 4.49 -6.91 -39.45
N ARG A 305 3.40 -7.30 -38.78
CA ARG A 305 2.34 -6.39 -38.30
C ARG A 305 1.88 -6.81 -36.92
N GLU A 306 1.63 -5.84 -36.04
CA GLU A 306 1.04 -6.12 -34.73
C GLU A 306 -0.44 -6.50 -34.89
N MET A 307 -0.84 -7.60 -34.26
CA MET A 307 -2.21 -8.08 -34.26
C MET A 307 -3.06 -7.26 -33.29
N SER A 308 -4.25 -6.86 -33.74
CA SER A 308 -5.18 -6.08 -32.91
C SER A 308 -5.72 -6.93 -31.76
N ASN A 309 -5.91 -6.31 -30.59
CA ASN A 309 -6.56 -6.97 -29.47
C ASN A 309 -8.06 -7.21 -29.76
N GLY A 310 -8.50 -8.46 -29.65
CA GLY A 310 -9.88 -8.90 -29.81
C GLY A 310 -10.62 -9.17 -28.51
N GLY A 311 -9.99 -8.94 -27.35
CA GLY A 311 -10.56 -9.13 -26.02
C GLY A 311 -10.20 -10.45 -25.35
N PHE A 312 -10.56 -10.56 -24.07
CA PHE A 312 -10.40 -11.77 -23.27
C PHE A 312 -11.69 -12.58 -23.24
N GLU A 313 -11.62 -13.83 -23.66
CA GLU A 313 -12.73 -14.79 -23.64
C GLU A 313 -12.66 -15.63 -22.35
N LYS A 314 -13.40 -15.22 -21.31
CA LYS A 314 -13.33 -15.80 -19.96
C LYS A 314 -13.57 -17.31 -19.94
N ASP A 315 -14.60 -17.79 -20.63
CA ASP A 315 -15.01 -19.19 -20.60
C ASP A 315 -13.99 -20.13 -21.28
N ARG A 316 -13.23 -19.59 -22.24
CA ARG A 316 -12.17 -20.32 -22.96
C ARG A 316 -10.79 -20.13 -22.33
N GLY A 317 -10.63 -19.14 -21.44
CA GLY A 317 -9.32 -18.77 -20.90
C GLY A 317 -8.34 -18.33 -21.98
N THR A 318 -8.82 -17.60 -22.99
CA THR A 318 -8.01 -17.21 -24.16
C THR A 318 -8.06 -15.71 -24.43
N LEU A 319 -6.93 -15.15 -24.89
CA LEU A 319 -6.88 -13.83 -25.51
C LEU A 319 -7.11 -13.95 -27.01
N LYS A 320 -8.10 -13.23 -27.52
CA LYS A 320 -8.37 -13.15 -28.96
C LYS A 320 -7.46 -12.08 -29.57
N LYS A 321 -6.79 -12.42 -30.67
CA LYS A 321 -6.00 -11.49 -31.48
C LYS A 321 -6.55 -11.49 -32.90
N LEU A 322 -6.82 -10.32 -33.45
CA LEU A 322 -7.46 -10.15 -34.76
C LEU A 322 -6.41 -9.87 -35.83
N CYS A 323 -6.69 -10.31 -37.06
CA CYS A 323 -5.86 -9.97 -38.21
C CYS A 323 -5.88 -8.45 -38.43
N PRO A 324 -4.73 -7.77 -38.44
CA PRO A 324 -4.67 -6.31 -38.62
C PRO A 324 -5.14 -5.88 -40.02
N ALA A 325 -4.92 -6.72 -41.03
CA ALA A 325 -5.39 -6.47 -42.40
C ALA A 325 -6.92 -6.33 -42.46
N LYS A 326 -7.66 -7.27 -41.86
CA LYS A 326 -9.13 -7.17 -41.78
C LYS A 326 -9.60 -6.05 -40.85
N ARG A 327 -8.93 -5.88 -39.71
CA ARG A 327 -9.40 -4.94 -38.68
C ARG A 327 -9.22 -3.49 -39.10
N TYR A 328 -8.15 -3.17 -39.81
CA TYR A 328 -7.80 -1.82 -40.22
C TYR A 328 -7.93 -1.58 -41.73
N GLY A 329 -8.41 -2.57 -42.51
CA GLY A 329 -8.54 -2.45 -43.97
C GLY A 329 -7.20 -2.37 -44.71
N ILE A 330 -6.12 -2.91 -44.15
CA ILE A 330 -4.78 -2.87 -44.75
C ILE A 330 -4.69 -3.94 -45.84
N LYS A 331 -4.20 -3.58 -47.03
CA LYS A 331 -3.91 -4.54 -48.09
C LYS A 331 -2.74 -5.45 -47.67
N CYS A 332 -2.99 -6.75 -47.58
CA CYS A 332 -2.00 -7.78 -47.28
C CYS A 332 -1.93 -8.76 -48.45
N GLN A 333 -0.74 -8.94 -49.03
CA GLN A 333 -0.57 -9.74 -50.24
C GLN A 333 -0.86 -11.23 -49.98
N GLY A 334 -0.26 -11.81 -48.93
CA GLY A 334 -0.51 -13.20 -48.52
C GLY A 334 -1.82 -13.44 -47.77
N MET A 335 -2.87 -12.65 -47.98
CA MET A 335 -4.11 -12.75 -47.21
C MET A 335 -4.87 -14.07 -47.43
N GLU A 336 -4.93 -14.54 -48.68
CA GLU A 336 -5.70 -15.74 -49.07
C GLU A 336 -5.11 -17.02 -48.49
N GLN A 337 -3.78 -17.10 -48.43
CA GLN A 337 -3.04 -18.24 -47.87
C GLN A 337 -2.73 -18.12 -46.37
N CYS A 338 -3.14 -17.02 -45.72
CA CYS A 338 -2.84 -16.79 -44.31
C CYS A 338 -3.78 -17.57 -43.39
N SER A 339 -3.24 -18.59 -42.72
CA SER A 339 -3.96 -19.42 -41.75
C SER A 339 -4.51 -18.67 -40.54
N VAL A 340 -4.01 -17.46 -40.28
CA VAL A 340 -4.41 -16.60 -39.14
C VAL A 340 -5.26 -15.40 -39.56
N SER A 341 -5.73 -15.38 -40.81
CA SER A 341 -6.52 -14.28 -41.39
C SER A 341 -7.86 -14.03 -40.69
N GLN A 342 -8.42 -15.01 -39.98
CA GLN A 342 -9.65 -14.86 -39.16
C GLN A 342 -9.36 -14.38 -37.72
N GLY A 343 -8.08 -14.21 -37.38
CA GLY A 343 -7.64 -14.03 -36.01
C GLY A 343 -7.38 -15.36 -35.30
N ILE A 344 -6.75 -15.28 -34.14
CA ILE A 344 -6.32 -16.41 -33.34
C ILE A 344 -6.80 -16.26 -31.90
N ARG A 345 -6.73 -17.37 -31.17
CA ARG A 345 -6.97 -17.42 -29.73
C ARG A 345 -5.72 -17.96 -29.05
N ILE A 346 -5.22 -17.23 -28.07
CA ILE A 346 -4.02 -17.58 -27.33
C ILE A 346 -4.45 -18.00 -25.92
N PRO A 347 -4.34 -19.29 -25.56
CA PRO A 347 -4.60 -19.73 -24.19
C PRO A 347 -3.70 -18.99 -23.22
N LEU A 348 -4.22 -18.57 -22.06
CA LEU A 348 -3.36 -17.97 -21.03
C LEU A 348 -2.25 -18.95 -20.57
N ALA A 349 -2.50 -20.25 -20.66
CA ALA A 349 -1.55 -21.31 -20.34
C ALA A 349 -0.29 -21.32 -21.22
N GLU A 350 -0.35 -20.74 -22.44
CA GLU A 350 0.80 -20.60 -23.34
C GLU A 350 1.99 -19.94 -22.62
N ASN A 351 1.70 -18.87 -21.88
CA ASN A 351 2.65 -18.24 -20.98
C ASN A 351 1.88 -17.38 -19.97
N ARG A 352 1.66 -17.91 -18.77
CA ARG A 352 0.84 -17.28 -17.73
C ARG A 352 1.35 -15.90 -17.30
N ARG A 353 2.64 -15.63 -17.48
CA ARG A 353 3.26 -14.36 -17.13
C ARG A 353 3.04 -13.30 -18.21
N ILE A 354 3.10 -13.69 -19.48
CA ILE A 354 2.95 -12.79 -20.64
C ILE A 354 1.47 -12.60 -20.99
N PHE A 355 0.74 -13.71 -21.13
CA PHE A 355 -0.69 -13.70 -21.48
C PHE A 355 -1.52 -13.74 -20.21
N THR A 356 -2.04 -12.58 -19.83
CA THR A 356 -2.91 -12.42 -18.66
C THR A 356 -4.35 -12.05 -19.10
N PRO A 357 -5.35 -12.14 -18.21
CA PRO A 357 -6.75 -11.79 -18.53
C PRO A 357 -6.94 -10.36 -19.06
N ILE A 358 -6.02 -9.45 -18.74
CA ILE A 358 -5.93 -8.14 -19.40
C ILE A 358 -4.71 -8.20 -20.30
N ASP A 359 -4.95 -8.18 -21.60
CA ASP A 359 -3.89 -8.17 -22.60
C ASP A 359 -2.92 -7.00 -22.35
N ARG A 360 -1.65 -7.32 -22.12
CA ARG A 360 -0.60 -6.34 -21.77
C ARG A 360 -0.40 -5.26 -22.84
N ALA A 361 -0.63 -5.61 -24.10
CA ALA A 361 -0.54 -4.69 -25.23
C ALA A 361 -1.78 -3.79 -25.39
N SER A 362 -2.78 -3.91 -24.52
CA SER A 362 -4.04 -3.18 -24.65
C SER A 362 -4.03 -1.82 -23.97
N TYR A 363 -4.81 -0.87 -24.49
CA TYR A 363 -5.10 0.39 -23.80
C TYR A 363 -5.72 0.19 -22.41
N LYS A 364 -6.46 -0.91 -22.21
CA LYS A 364 -7.00 -1.28 -20.91
C LYS A 364 -5.88 -1.55 -19.90
N TRP A 365 -4.84 -2.27 -20.30
CA TRP A 365 -3.69 -2.51 -19.44
C TRP A 365 -3.06 -1.21 -18.97
N GLU A 366 -2.81 -0.28 -19.89
CA GLU A 366 -2.23 1.03 -19.54
C GLU A 366 -3.11 1.82 -18.57
N LYS A 367 -4.43 1.84 -18.82
CA LYS A 367 -5.40 2.51 -17.94
C LYS A 367 -5.42 1.89 -16.54
N GLU A 368 -5.45 0.57 -16.44
CA GLU A 368 -5.45 -0.12 -15.15
C GLU A 368 -4.10 0.06 -14.42
N TYR A 369 -2.99 0.01 -15.13
CA TYR A 369 -1.66 0.17 -14.53
C TYR A 369 -1.42 1.57 -13.93
N LYS A 370 -2.06 2.62 -14.48
CA LYS A 370 -2.02 3.98 -13.90
C LYS A 370 -2.55 4.06 -12.46
N LYS A 371 -3.42 3.11 -12.06
CA LYS A 371 -3.93 2.99 -10.68
C LYS A 371 -2.84 2.65 -9.66
N ARG A 372 -1.65 2.18 -10.10
CA ARG A 372 -0.47 1.96 -9.24
C ARG A 372 -0.09 3.19 -8.43
N THR A 373 -0.34 4.38 -8.95
CA THR A 373 -0.03 5.65 -8.25
C THR A 373 -0.79 5.80 -6.92
N ALA A 374 -1.89 5.08 -6.71
CA ALA A 374 -2.65 5.11 -5.46
C ALA A 374 -1.83 4.61 -4.26
N VAL A 375 -1.11 3.49 -4.40
CA VAL A 375 -0.26 2.97 -3.31
C VAL A 375 0.94 3.87 -3.05
N GLU A 376 1.47 4.54 -4.09
CA GLU A 376 2.51 5.57 -3.92
C GLU A 376 2.00 6.76 -3.10
N ARG A 377 0.75 7.20 -3.31
CA ARG A 377 0.12 8.26 -2.50
C ARG A 377 -0.15 7.85 -1.05
N VAL A 378 -0.48 6.58 -0.80
CA VAL A 378 -0.58 6.04 0.57
C VAL A 378 0.81 6.03 1.23
N ASN A 379 1.83 5.56 0.52
CA ASN A 379 3.22 5.57 0.96
C ASN A 379 3.71 6.99 1.29
N SER A 380 3.38 7.98 0.46
CA SER A 380 3.73 9.38 0.70
C SER A 380 3.08 9.95 1.96
N ARG A 381 1.82 9.60 2.26
CA ARG A 381 1.17 9.98 3.53
C ARG A 381 1.87 9.38 4.75
N LEU A 382 2.36 8.13 4.64
CA LEU A 382 3.15 7.52 5.69
C LEU A 382 4.47 8.29 5.92
N ASP A 383 5.19 8.61 4.85
CA ASP A 383 6.44 9.37 4.95
C ASP A 383 6.26 10.74 5.59
N VAL A 384 5.40 11.56 4.98
CA VAL A 384 5.30 12.98 5.28
C VAL A 384 4.38 13.21 6.47
N SER A 385 3.12 12.74 6.40
CA SER A 385 2.11 13.06 7.42
C SER A 385 2.25 12.22 8.69
N PHE A 386 2.77 10.99 8.61
CA PHE A 386 2.96 10.13 9.78
C PHE A 386 4.41 10.08 10.30
N GLY A 387 5.32 10.79 9.62
CA GLY A 387 6.69 11.05 10.07
C GLY A 387 7.62 9.84 9.95
N PHE A 388 7.38 8.93 9.00
CA PHE A 388 8.27 7.78 8.78
C PHE A 388 9.59 8.16 8.06
N GLU A 389 9.74 9.39 7.58
CA GLU A 389 11.05 9.92 7.14
C GLU A 389 11.88 10.48 8.31
N GLN A 390 11.21 10.96 9.36
CA GLN A 390 11.85 11.61 10.51
C GLN A 390 11.36 10.98 11.82
N HIS A 391 11.95 9.84 12.19
CA HIS A 391 11.62 9.14 13.43
C HIS A 391 12.85 8.69 14.21
N THR A 392 12.64 8.36 15.49
CA THR A 392 13.67 7.82 16.39
C THR A 392 13.46 6.34 16.74
N ILE A 393 12.58 5.65 16.00
CA ILE A 393 12.17 4.27 16.28
C ILE A 393 13.28 3.26 15.97
N ARG A 394 13.46 2.31 16.91
CA ARG A 394 14.37 1.16 16.82
C ARG A 394 13.68 -0.10 17.32
N GLY A 395 13.84 -1.19 16.58
CA GLY A 395 13.30 -2.52 16.90
C GLY A 395 11.94 -2.78 16.25
N MET A 396 11.74 -4.05 15.87
CA MET A 396 10.64 -4.44 14.97
C MET A 396 9.28 -4.26 15.62
N ALA A 397 9.12 -4.63 16.90
CA ALA A 397 7.86 -4.49 17.62
C ALA A 397 7.40 -3.03 17.73
N LYS A 398 8.33 -2.09 17.98
CA LYS A 398 8.00 -0.65 18.03
C LYS A 398 7.61 -0.12 16.65
N MET A 399 8.32 -0.57 15.62
CA MET A 399 8.02 -0.17 14.24
C MET A 399 6.67 -0.71 13.79
N LYS A 400 6.34 -1.97 14.11
CA LYS A 400 5.04 -2.57 13.80
C LYS A 400 3.92 -1.82 14.52
N LEU A 401 4.08 -1.55 15.81
CA LEU A 401 3.12 -0.73 16.58
C LEU A 401 2.90 0.64 15.92
N ARG A 402 3.97 1.36 15.57
CA ARG A 402 3.84 2.69 14.94
C ARG A 402 3.12 2.61 13.59
N CYS A 403 3.46 1.64 12.75
CA CYS A 403 2.80 1.44 11.44
C CYS A 403 1.32 1.11 11.62
N GLY A 404 1.00 0.16 12.50
CA GLY A 404 -0.38 -0.23 12.79
C GLY A 404 -1.22 0.94 13.28
N LEU A 405 -0.71 1.74 14.24
CA LEU A 405 -1.42 2.91 14.74
C LEU A 405 -1.57 4.01 13.68
N ALA A 406 -0.55 4.28 12.86
CA ALA A 406 -0.65 5.27 11.79
C ALA A 406 -1.73 4.89 10.76
N LEU A 407 -1.75 3.62 10.35
CA LEU A 407 -2.76 3.10 9.43
C LEU A 407 -4.16 3.10 10.09
N CYS A 408 -4.27 2.76 11.37
CA CYS A 408 -5.51 2.86 12.13
C CYS A 408 -6.04 4.30 12.17
N VAL A 409 -5.18 5.29 12.46
CA VAL A 409 -5.55 6.72 12.46
C VAL A 409 -6.01 7.16 11.08
N MET A 410 -5.31 6.74 10.01
CA MET A 410 -5.74 7.03 8.64
C MET A 410 -7.15 6.52 8.36
N LEU A 411 -7.46 5.29 8.74
CA LEU A 411 -8.79 4.70 8.54
C LEU A 411 -9.85 5.35 9.43
N ALA A 412 -9.54 5.62 10.71
CA ALA A 412 -10.47 6.28 11.63
C ALA A 412 -10.86 7.68 11.13
N MET A 413 -9.89 8.46 10.62
CA MET A 413 -10.19 9.74 9.97
C MET A 413 -11.11 9.57 8.76
N ALA A 414 -10.83 8.61 7.88
CA ALA A 414 -11.65 8.35 6.70
C ALA A 414 -13.09 7.98 7.09
N ILE A 415 -13.26 7.06 8.04
CA ILE A 415 -14.56 6.64 8.58
C ILE A 415 -15.31 7.84 9.14
N GLY A 416 -14.64 8.63 10.00
CA GLY A 416 -15.27 9.79 10.63
C GLY A 416 -15.71 10.85 9.63
N ARG A 417 -14.87 11.15 8.63
CA ARG A 417 -15.25 12.07 7.55
C ARG A 417 -16.45 11.55 6.75
N ILE A 418 -16.51 10.26 6.44
CA ILE A 418 -17.65 9.67 5.74
C ILE A 418 -18.93 9.79 6.58
N ARG A 419 -18.86 9.45 7.87
CA ARG A 419 -20.02 9.52 8.79
C ARG A 419 -20.50 10.94 9.06
N GLU A 420 -19.59 11.92 9.03
CA GLU A 420 -19.93 13.33 9.16
C GLU A 420 -20.26 14.02 7.81
N ASN A 421 -20.59 13.25 6.77
CA ASN A 421 -20.97 13.76 5.44
C ASN A 421 -19.89 14.62 4.74
N GLN A 422 -18.62 14.27 4.95
CA GLN A 422 -17.43 14.91 4.36
C GLN A 422 -16.59 13.89 3.58
N ALA A 423 -17.25 13.00 2.83
CA ALA A 423 -16.59 11.89 2.13
C ALA A 423 -15.51 12.38 1.15
N GLU A 424 -15.65 13.55 0.54
CA GLU A 424 -14.66 14.18 -0.32
C GLU A 424 -13.33 14.44 0.39
N LYS A 425 -13.35 14.61 1.72
CA LYS A 425 -12.18 14.82 2.58
C LYS A 425 -11.64 13.54 3.20
N MET A 426 -12.15 12.35 2.86
CA MET A 426 -11.73 11.08 3.49
C MET A 426 -10.22 10.80 3.40
N ARG A 427 -9.54 11.36 2.39
CA ARG A 427 -8.09 11.23 2.19
C ARG A 427 -7.28 12.33 2.88
N SER A 428 -7.93 13.41 3.32
CA SER A 428 -7.26 14.56 3.92
C SER A 428 -6.78 14.23 5.33
N LEU A 429 -5.48 14.36 5.53
CA LEU A 429 -4.84 14.28 6.84
C LEU A 429 -4.55 15.68 7.42
N VAL A 430 -4.90 16.73 6.71
CA VAL A 430 -4.74 18.13 7.14
C VAL A 430 -6.10 18.77 7.41
N ALA A 431 -6.09 19.80 8.25
CA ALA A 431 -7.27 20.57 8.65
C ALA A 431 -7.97 21.23 7.46
#